data_AF-A0A661HNL6-F1
#
_entry.id   AF-A0A661HNL6-F1
#
_cell.length_a   1.000
_cell.length_b   1.000
_cell.length_c   1.000
_cell.angle_alpha   90.00
_cell.angle_beta   90.00
_cell.angle_gamma   90.00
#
_symmetry.space_group_name_H-M   'P 1'
#
loop_
_entity.id
_entity.type
_entity.pdbx_description
1 polymer ?
#
loop_
_entity_poly.entity_id
_entity_poly.type
_entity_poly.pdbx_seq_one_letter_code
_entity_poly.pdbx_strand_id
1 'polypeptide(L)'
;MSSLLNNVEGISTDDVITDPIEESSEGFQEEELEEEVDSIGELLEMLHEYEDAPDRMELEQWKDLYGIYFVSSVNSEDIFVWKTLKRMEYKSIAQSGALEQQDLFENSVVRKSLLWPRPSQEFFVSSNAGIVPTLFKQIMHKSGFVADDIAISMIRRV
;
A
#
# COMPACT_ATOMS: atom_id res chain seq x y z
N MET A 1 -55.15 -7.82 -43.23
CA MET A 1 -55.43 -8.68 -42.06
C MET A 1 -55.01 -10.10 -42.40
N SER A 2 -54.16 -10.65 -41.53
CA SER A 2 -53.61 -12.00 -41.39
C SER A 2 -52.98 -12.73 -42.58
N SER A 3 -51.69 -13.02 -42.37
CA SER A 3 -50.71 -13.69 -43.20
C SER A 3 -50.62 -15.20 -42.89
N LEU A 4 -50.48 -15.94 -43.99
CA LEU A 4 -49.84 -17.22 -44.27
C LEU A 4 -49.07 -17.99 -43.15
N LEU A 5 -49.44 -19.28 -43.06
CA LEU A 5 -48.64 -20.51 -43.14
C LEU A 5 -47.72 -20.98 -41.98
N ASN A 6 -48.15 -22.11 -41.42
CA ASN A 6 -47.47 -23.43 -41.29
C ASN A 6 -46.29 -23.69 -40.35
N ASN A 7 -46.54 -24.69 -39.48
CA ASN A 7 -45.73 -25.84 -39.03
C ASN A 7 -44.23 -25.69 -38.74
N VAL A 8 -43.84 -26.08 -37.52
CA VAL A 8 -42.54 -26.71 -37.23
C VAL A 8 -42.76 -27.90 -36.29
N GLU A 9 -42.35 -29.08 -36.78
CA GLU A 9 -42.21 -30.35 -36.04
C GLU A 9 -40.98 -30.32 -35.10
N GLY A 10 -40.95 -31.25 -34.15
CA GLY A 10 -40.11 -31.23 -32.96
C GLY A 10 -38.59 -31.31 -33.14
N ILE A 11 -37.90 -30.93 -32.06
CA ILE A 11 -36.48 -31.17 -31.80
C ILE A 11 -36.34 -31.68 -30.36
N SER A 12 -35.74 -32.86 -30.25
CA SER A 12 -35.14 -33.43 -29.03
C SER A 12 -33.64 -33.15 -29.11
N THR A 13 -33.07 -32.67 -28.01
CA THR A 13 -31.66 -32.78 -27.54
C THR A 13 -31.63 -31.97 -26.23
N ASP A 14 -31.64 -32.59 -25.06
CA ASP A 14 -30.40 -32.93 -24.33
C ASP A 14 -29.22 -32.05 -24.74
N ASP A 15 -29.11 -30.90 -24.08
CA ASP A 15 -27.87 -30.17 -23.82
C ASP A 15 -28.13 -29.21 -22.64
N VAL A 16 -28.06 -29.78 -21.43
CA VAL A 16 -27.89 -28.99 -20.22
C VAL A 16 -26.47 -28.44 -20.27
N ILE A 17 -26.33 -27.19 -20.72
CA ILE A 17 -25.14 -26.39 -20.48
C ILE A 17 -25.15 -26.09 -18.98
N THR A 18 -24.54 -26.96 -18.18
CA THR A 18 -23.98 -26.55 -16.89
C THR A 18 -22.78 -25.70 -17.22
N ASP A 19 -22.91 -24.40 -16.97
CA ASP A 19 -21.78 -23.48 -16.90
C ASP A 19 -20.67 -24.13 -16.03
N PRO A 20 -19.40 -24.13 -16.48
CA PRO A 20 -18.30 -24.52 -15.61
C PRO A 20 -18.21 -23.51 -14.48
N ILE A 21 -18.34 -24.05 -13.27
CA ILE A 21 -18.17 -23.41 -11.97
C ILE A 21 -16.86 -22.62 -11.95
N GLU A 22 -16.96 -21.38 -11.46
CA GLU A 22 -15.87 -20.48 -11.09
C GLU A 22 -15.02 -21.09 -9.95
N GLU A 23 -14.20 -22.09 -10.23
CA GLU A 23 -13.42 -22.81 -9.20
C GLU A 23 -11.95 -22.36 -9.13
N SER A 24 -11.59 -21.24 -9.78
CA SER A 24 -10.20 -20.77 -9.85
C SER A 24 -9.91 -19.46 -9.11
N SER A 25 -10.87 -18.90 -8.38
CA SER A 25 -10.70 -17.62 -7.65
C SER A 25 -10.55 -17.80 -6.14
N GLU A 26 -11.05 -18.90 -5.56
CA GLU A 26 -11.10 -19.12 -4.11
C GLU A 26 -9.73 -19.46 -3.52
N GLY A 27 -8.97 -20.37 -4.16
CA GLY A 27 -7.66 -20.79 -3.65
C GLY A 27 -6.59 -19.68 -3.66
N PHE A 28 -6.65 -18.75 -4.61
CA PHE A 28 -5.74 -17.60 -4.63
C PHE A 28 -6.07 -16.56 -3.57
N GLN A 29 -7.36 -16.39 -3.25
CA GLN A 29 -7.79 -15.46 -2.20
C GLN A 29 -7.44 -16.00 -0.81
N GLU A 30 -7.55 -17.32 -0.59
CA GLU A 30 -7.24 -17.94 0.70
C GLU A 30 -5.73 -17.88 1.02
N GLU A 31 -4.86 -18.18 0.05
CA GLU A 31 -3.40 -18.07 0.22
C GLU A 31 -2.93 -16.62 0.43
N GLU A 32 -3.44 -15.65 -0.32
CA GLU A 32 -3.09 -14.23 -0.16
C GLU A 32 -3.55 -13.70 1.21
N LEU A 33 -4.75 -14.08 1.66
CA LEU A 33 -5.24 -13.71 2.99
C LEU A 33 -4.41 -14.35 4.12
N GLU A 34 -3.96 -15.60 3.98
CA GLU A 34 -3.10 -16.26 4.98
C GLU A 34 -1.72 -15.60 5.08
N GLU A 35 -1.04 -15.35 3.95
CA GLU A 35 0.26 -14.64 3.93
C GLU A 35 0.14 -13.23 4.55
N GLU A 36 -0.97 -12.55 4.27
CA GLU A 36 -1.25 -11.23 4.82
C GLU A 36 -1.51 -11.26 6.33
N VAL A 37 -2.27 -12.25 6.84
CA VAL A 37 -2.53 -12.42 8.27
C VAL A 37 -1.24 -12.71 9.03
N ASP A 38 -0.34 -13.50 8.44
CA ASP A 38 0.97 -13.82 9.01
C ASP A 38 1.84 -12.56 9.14
N SER A 39 1.90 -11.72 8.09
CA SER A 39 2.68 -10.47 8.11
C SER A 39 2.24 -9.48 9.21
N ILE A 40 0.93 -9.36 9.48
CA ILE A 40 0.40 -8.53 10.56
C ILE A 40 0.75 -9.14 11.93
N GLY A 41 0.71 -10.47 12.05
CA GLY A 41 1.13 -11.18 13.26
C GLY A 41 2.59 -10.90 13.63
N GLU A 42 3.50 -11.00 12.66
CA GLU A 42 4.92 -10.70 12.84
C GLU A 42 5.15 -9.25 13.28
N LEU A 43 4.43 -8.30 12.67
CA LEU A 43 4.56 -6.88 13.03
C LEU A 43 4.06 -6.60 14.45
N LEU A 44 2.97 -7.24 14.88
CA LEU A 44 2.48 -7.10 16.26
C LEU A 44 3.50 -7.63 17.27
N GLU A 45 4.10 -8.78 16.99
CA GLU A 45 5.17 -9.33 17.84
C GLU A 45 6.37 -8.39 17.89
N MET A 46 6.72 -7.74 16.78
CA MET A 46 7.81 -6.77 16.74
C MET A 46 7.50 -5.49 17.55
N LEU A 47 6.23 -5.06 17.57
CA LEU A 47 5.81 -3.82 18.22
C LEU A 47 5.37 -4.00 19.68
N HIS A 48 5.19 -5.23 20.17
CA HIS A 48 4.59 -5.50 21.48
C HIS A 48 5.36 -4.89 22.67
N GLU A 49 6.65 -4.63 22.51
CA GLU A 49 7.51 -4.05 23.56
C GLU A 49 7.40 -2.50 23.63
N TYR A 50 6.78 -1.85 22.65
CA TYR A 50 6.71 -0.40 22.57
C TYR A 50 5.42 0.15 23.18
N GLU A 51 5.54 1.19 24.00
CA GLU A 51 4.40 1.95 24.49
C GLU A 51 3.70 2.65 23.32
N ASP A 52 2.36 2.69 23.35
CA ASP A 52 1.51 3.23 22.28
C ASP A 52 1.68 2.56 20.90
N ALA A 53 2.16 1.31 20.86
CA ALA A 53 2.17 0.50 19.64
C ALA A 53 0.74 0.33 19.07
N PRO A 54 0.58 0.32 17.73
CA PRO A 54 -0.71 0.10 17.11
C PRO A 54 -1.20 -1.32 17.41
N ASP A 55 -2.50 -1.45 17.65
CA ASP A 55 -3.12 -2.76 17.80
C ASP A 55 -3.40 -3.42 16.44
N ARG A 56 -3.83 -4.68 16.47
CA ARG A 56 -4.17 -5.45 15.25
C ARG A 56 -5.20 -4.72 14.39
N MET A 57 -6.20 -4.12 15.03
CA MET A 57 -7.29 -3.45 14.34
C MET A 57 -6.78 -2.18 13.61
N GLU A 58 -5.89 -1.40 14.23
CA GLU A 58 -5.24 -0.26 13.57
C GLU A 58 -4.39 -0.69 12.36
N LEU A 59 -3.64 -1.79 12.49
CA LEU A 59 -2.81 -2.33 11.39
C LEU A 59 -3.65 -2.82 10.20
N GLU A 60 -4.74 -3.52 10.47
CA GLU A 60 -5.71 -3.96 9.44
C GLU A 60 -6.37 -2.75 8.76
N GLN A 61 -6.78 -1.73 9.54
CA GLN A 61 -7.33 -0.50 8.98
C GLN A 61 -6.34 0.25 8.08
N TRP A 62 -5.06 0.31 8.45
CA TRP A 62 -4.04 0.94 7.58
C TRP A 62 -3.86 0.19 6.27
N LYS A 63 -3.95 -1.14 6.30
CA LYS A 63 -3.90 -1.95 5.10
C LYS A 63 -5.08 -1.64 4.18
N ASP A 64 -6.29 -1.60 4.72
CA ASP A 64 -7.49 -1.25 3.95
C ASP A 64 -7.41 0.15 3.34
N LEU A 65 -6.89 1.12 4.10
CA LEU A 65 -6.82 2.53 3.67
C LEU A 65 -5.70 2.83 2.68
N TYR A 66 -4.55 2.18 2.85
CA TYR A 66 -3.32 2.55 2.12
C TYR A 66 -2.83 1.46 1.15
N GLY A 67 -3.38 0.26 1.25
CA GLY A 67 -2.85 -0.96 0.66
C GLY A 67 -1.61 -1.39 1.43
N ILE A 68 -0.45 -1.19 0.81
CA ILE A 68 0.84 -1.58 1.40
C ILE A 68 1.40 -0.44 2.26
N TYR A 69 1.82 -0.78 3.47
CA TYR A 69 2.69 0.03 4.32
C TYR A 69 3.98 -0.74 4.64
N PHE A 70 4.96 -0.02 5.17
CA PHE A 70 6.32 -0.49 5.35
C PHE A 70 6.76 -0.27 6.79
N VAL A 71 7.69 -1.12 7.21
CA VAL A 71 8.33 -1.06 8.51
C VAL A 71 9.83 -0.92 8.29
N SER A 72 10.48 -0.04 9.02
CA SER A 72 11.93 0.15 8.93
C SER A 72 12.51 0.72 10.21
N SER A 73 13.77 0.41 10.48
CA SER A 73 14.57 1.07 11.52
C SER A 73 15.55 2.09 10.93
N VAL A 74 15.85 3.16 11.66
CA VAL A 74 16.91 4.13 11.28
C VAL A 74 18.23 3.88 12.02
N ASN A 75 18.17 3.55 13.31
CA ASN A 75 19.31 3.36 14.21
C ASN A 75 19.29 1.98 14.90
N SER A 76 18.74 0.96 14.25
CA SER A 76 18.54 -0.42 14.74
C SER A 76 17.65 -0.60 15.98
N GLU A 77 17.38 0.46 16.75
CA GLU A 77 16.55 0.41 17.97
C GLU A 77 15.15 0.98 17.73
N ASP A 78 15.04 2.05 16.95
CA ASP A 78 13.74 2.68 16.67
C ASP A 78 13.05 2.02 15.48
N ILE A 79 11.76 1.72 15.64
CA ILE A 79 10.90 1.15 14.58
C ILE A 79 9.94 2.23 14.08
N PHE A 80 9.73 2.27 12.77
CA PHE A 80 8.83 3.20 12.12
C PHE A 80 7.91 2.45 11.18
N VAL A 81 6.60 2.74 11.25
CA VAL A 81 5.60 2.26 10.30
C VAL A 81 5.15 3.42 9.43
N TRP A 82 5.20 3.26 8.11
CA TRP A 82 4.93 4.34 7.17
C TRP A 82 4.37 3.83 5.84
N LYS A 83 3.66 4.69 5.12
CA LYS A 83 3.12 4.40 3.77
C LYS A 83 3.88 5.16 2.68
N THR A 84 3.72 4.74 1.43
CA THR A 84 4.18 5.55 0.28
C THR A 84 3.47 6.91 0.22
N LEU A 85 4.17 7.92 -0.29
CA LEU A 85 3.61 9.22 -0.64
C LEU A 85 2.87 9.12 -1.98
N LYS A 86 1.54 9.34 -1.98
CA LYS A 86 0.73 9.30 -3.20
C LYS A 86 0.88 10.60 -4.00
N ARG A 87 0.56 10.55 -5.30
CA ARG A 87 0.73 11.69 -6.23
C ARG A 87 0.01 12.96 -5.79
N MET A 88 -1.20 12.84 -5.24
CA MET A 88 -1.97 13.99 -4.75
C MET A 88 -1.35 14.61 -3.49
N GLU A 89 -0.78 13.80 -2.60
CA GLU A 89 -0.08 14.28 -1.41
C GLU A 89 1.20 15.02 -1.80
N TYR A 90 2.00 14.43 -2.69
CA TYR A 90 3.17 15.11 -3.26
C TYR A 90 2.80 16.45 -3.89
N LYS A 91 1.74 16.50 -4.70
CA LYS A 91 1.28 17.74 -5.33
C LYS A 91 0.87 18.77 -4.28
N SER A 92 0.19 18.36 -3.21
CA SER A 92 -0.17 19.26 -2.11
C SER A 92 1.05 19.83 -1.39
N ILE A 93 2.10 19.03 -1.19
CA ILE A 93 3.37 19.48 -0.60
C ILE A 93 4.09 20.45 -1.55
N ALA A 94 4.10 20.15 -2.85
CA ALA A 94 4.69 21.02 -3.85
C ALA A 94 4.03 22.41 -3.88
N GLN A 95 2.70 22.44 -3.78
CA GLN A 95 1.92 23.68 -3.78
C GLN A 95 2.11 24.53 -2.53
N SER A 96 2.61 23.97 -1.42
CA SER A 96 2.89 24.74 -0.21
C SER A 96 4.23 25.48 -0.24
N GLY A 97 5.03 25.32 -1.31
CA GLY A 97 6.38 25.86 -1.41
C GLY A 97 7.43 25.05 -0.63
N ALA A 98 7.06 23.91 -0.04
CA ALA A 98 7.98 23.11 0.76
C ALA A 98 9.17 22.58 -0.05
N LEU A 99 9.00 22.35 -1.37
CA LEU A 99 10.07 21.89 -2.26
C LEU A 99 11.26 22.86 -2.36
N GLU A 100 11.07 24.13 -2.02
CA GLU A 100 12.14 25.14 -2.11
C GLU A 100 13.11 25.06 -0.92
N GLN A 101 12.73 24.37 0.16
CA GLN A 101 13.52 24.26 1.38
C GLN A 101 13.58 22.80 1.81
N GLN A 102 14.76 22.19 1.72
CA GLN A 102 14.95 20.76 1.94
C GLN A 102 14.32 20.28 3.27
N ASP A 103 14.61 20.96 4.38
CA ASP A 103 14.09 20.59 5.69
C ASP A 103 12.55 20.63 5.74
N LEU A 104 11.91 21.62 5.10
CA LEU A 104 10.45 21.70 5.03
C LEU A 104 9.88 20.58 4.16
N PHE A 105 10.56 20.23 3.08
CA PHE A 105 10.14 19.15 2.21
C PHE A 105 10.21 17.80 2.93
N GLU A 106 11.35 17.50 3.56
CA GLU A 106 11.56 16.28 4.33
C GLU A 106 10.50 16.14 5.44
N ASN A 107 10.33 17.20 6.24
CA ASN A 107 9.31 17.23 7.30
C ASN A 107 7.89 17.01 6.76
N SER A 108 7.56 17.63 5.62
CA SER A 108 6.22 17.51 5.02
C SER A 108 5.95 16.09 4.51
N VAL A 109 6.94 15.45 3.89
CA VAL A 109 6.82 14.07 3.40
C VAL A 109 6.70 13.10 4.56
N VAL A 110 7.59 13.19 5.55
CA VAL A 110 7.55 12.30 6.73
C VAL A 110 6.25 12.49 7.49
N ARG A 111 5.80 13.74 7.72
CA ARG A 111 4.53 14.02 8.40
C ARG A 111 3.32 13.44 7.68
N LYS A 112 3.33 13.37 6.35
CA LYS A 112 2.22 12.82 5.55
C LYS A 112 2.25 11.29 5.44
N SER A 113 3.38 10.66 5.72
CA SER A 113 3.62 9.27 5.38
C SER A 113 3.87 8.39 6.61
N LEU A 114 4.33 8.97 7.71
CA LEU A 114 4.55 8.28 8.97
C LEU A 114 3.21 7.95 9.64
N LEU A 115 2.99 6.67 9.91
CA LEU A 115 1.81 6.15 10.61
C LEU A 115 2.13 5.95 12.10
N TRP A 116 3.29 5.37 12.39
CA TRP A 116 3.77 5.13 13.75
C TRP A 116 5.29 5.34 13.89
N PRO A 117 5.76 5.97 14.99
CA PRO A 117 4.96 6.70 15.98
C PRO A 117 4.21 7.87 15.33
N ARG A 118 3.09 8.30 15.93
CA ARG A 118 2.26 9.37 15.35
C ARG A 118 3.09 10.65 15.20
N PRO A 119 3.16 11.26 14.01
CA PRO A 119 4.03 12.42 13.78
C PRO A 119 3.57 13.64 14.57
N SER A 120 4.28 13.96 15.66
CA SER A 120 4.04 15.12 16.51
C SER A 120 5.02 16.27 16.19
N GLN A 121 4.75 17.49 16.65
CA GLN A 121 5.74 18.58 16.53
C GLN A 121 7.04 18.26 17.29
N GLU A 122 6.92 17.60 18.44
CA GLU A 122 8.05 17.19 19.26
C GLU A 122 8.97 16.23 18.51
N PHE A 123 8.42 15.23 17.82
CA PHE A 123 9.19 14.29 16.99
C PHE A 123 10.14 15.00 16.03
N PHE A 124 9.69 16.05 15.34
CA PHE A 124 10.53 16.79 14.38
C PHE A 124 11.57 17.71 15.03
N VAL A 125 11.47 17.98 16.34
CA VAL A 125 12.38 18.88 17.06
C VAL A 125 13.39 18.11 17.90
N SER A 126 12.97 17.01 18.54
CA SER A 126 13.78 16.28 19.52
C SER A 126 14.40 14.98 18.98
N SER A 127 13.92 14.47 17.84
CA SER A 127 14.51 13.26 17.24
C SER A 127 15.96 13.49 16.82
N ASN A 128 16.75 12.41 16.81
CA ASN A 128 18.10 12.45 16.28
C ASN A 128 18.07 13.00 14.85
N ALA A 129 19.00 13.92 14.53
CA ALA A 129 19.01 14.66 13.26
C ALA A 129 19.00 13.77 11.99
N GLY A 130 19.43 12.51 12.10
CA GLY A 130 19.42 11.54 11.00
C GLY A 130 18.08 10.84 10.77
N ILE A 131 17.11 10.92 11.69
CA ILE A 131 15.84 10.16 11.61
C ILE A 131 14.99 10.66 10.44
N VAL A 132 14.64 11.94 10.43
CA VAL A 132 13.78 12.53 9.40
C VAL A 132 14.39 12.41 8.00
N PRO A 133 15.67 12.75 7.76
CA PRO A 133 16.28 12.59 6.44
C PRO A 133 16.34 11.13 5.97
N THR A 134 16.51 10.17 6.89
CA THR A 134 16.56 8.75 6.53
C THR A 134 15.19 8.23 6.16
N LEU A 135 14.16 8.51 6.98
CA LEU A 135 12.78 8.17 6.67
C LEU A 135 12.34 8.81 5.36
N PHE A 136 12.67 10.09 5.14
CA PHE A 136 12.40 10.77 3.88
C PHE A 136 12.95 9.99 2.69
N LYS A 137 14.23 9.60 2.72
CA LYS A 137 14.85 8.83 1.63
C LYS A 137 14.16 7.48 1.41
N GLN A 138 13.86 6.75 2.49
CA GLN A 138 13.18 5.46 2.42
C GLN A 138 11.78 5.59 1.81
N ILE A 139 10.99 6.56 2.29
CA ILE A 139 9.64 6.88 1.81
C ILE A 139 9.69 7.27 0.34
N MET A 140 10.56 8.21 -0.05
CA MET A 140 10.67 8.68 -1.42
C MET A 140 11.06 7.54 -2.36
N HIS A 141 12.04 6.71 -1.98
CA HIS A 141 12.46 5.55 -2.77
C HIS A 141 11.31 4.57 -3.01
N LYS A 142 10.58 4.17 -1.96
CA LYS A 142 9.41 3.28 -2.11
C LYS A 142 8.22 3.96 -2.80
N SER A 143 8.17 5.30 -2.80
CA SER A 143 7.17 6.07 -3.56
C SER A 143 7.52 6.21 -5.05
N GLY A 144 8.60 5.59 -5.51
CA GLY A 144 9.01 5.57 -6.92
C GLY A 144 10.01 6.67 -7.31
N PHE A 145 10.51 7.45 -6.34
CA PHE A 145 11.60 8.39 -6.59
C PHE A 145 12.93 7.67 -6.44
N VAL A 146 13.41 7.12 -7.54
CA VAL A 146 14.72 6.46 -7.65
C VAL A 146 15.69 7.34 -8.44
N ALA A 147 16.99 7.07 -8.31
CA ALA A 147 18.00 7.73 -9.12
C ALA A 147 17.86 7.38 -10.61
N ASP A 148 18.26 8.30 -11.49
CA ASP A 148 18.06 8.18 -12.94
C ASP A 148 18.72 6.92 -13.52
N ASP A 149 19.91 6.57 -13.03
CA ASP A 149 20.64 5.36 -13.43
C ASP A 149 19.86 4.08 -13.10
N ILE A 150 19.27 4.03 -11.90
CA ILE A 150 18.40 2.95 -11.46
C ILE A 150 17.14 2.91 -12.35
N ALA A 151 16.47 4.04 -12.55
CA ALA A 151 15.26 4.12 -13.36
C ALA A 151 15.49 3.63 -14.80
N ILE A 152 16.58 4.08 -15.43
CA ILE A 152 16.94 3.69 -16.80
C ILE A 152 17.27 2.18 -16.85
N SER A 153 17.96 1.63 -15.85
CA SER A 153 18.29 0.20 -15.79
C SER A 153 17.07 -0.71 -15.70
N MET A 154 15.93 -0.19 -15.23
CA MET A 154 14.67 -0.95 -15.11
C MET A 154 13.88 -1.05 -16.42
N ILE A 155 14.26 -0.31 -17.47
CA ILE A 155 13.56 -0.34 -18.77
C ILE A 155 13.84 -1.68 -19.45
N ARG A 156 12.77 -2.42 -19.77
CA ARG A 156 12.85 -3.70 -20.50
C ARG A 156 12.17 -3.58 -21.85
N ARG A 157 12.78 -4.20 -22.86
CA ARG A 157 12.13 -4.41 -24.15
C ARG A 157 11.17 -5.60 -24.01
N VAL A 158 9.92 -5.39 -24.41
CA VAL A 158 8.91 -6.45 -24.58
C VAL A 158 9.00 -7.07 -25.96
#